data_AF-A0A7J4VME2-F1
#
_entry.id   AF-A0A7J4VME2-F1
#
_cell.length_a   1.000
_cell.length_b   1.000
_cell.length_c   1.000
_cell.angle_alpha   90.00
_cell.angle_beta   90.00
_cell.angle_gamma   90.00
#
_symmetry.space_group_name_H-M   'P 1'
#
loop_
_entity.id
_entity.type
_entity.pdbx_description
1 polymer ?
#
loop_
_entity_poly.entity_id
_entity_poly.type
_entity_poly.pdbx_seq_one_letter_code
_entity_poly.pdbx_strand_id
1 'polypeptide(L)'
;MTPIIDPQSAWQTIATFAHKAPSPHNTQPFRLRIVDASTVEIVFVPRRGLWVADPAARFTWLTAGIFAEICSIAAHSLGYELQTRFDHTPMYTNGDLETPQTVAELRLIKTDKQVTDIDAGLILKRHTSRLPYDGTACPPAIIAELKAEAARLGHSFETRNDSETIKWVVELNKQALFHDLDDDRLRTELVKWLRFDAREEDLLNDGLSARCLTFNGTLLRSFFLQHRFWTMPGVRHLVGAVYGTTMKGIGTIGLHRHISADWIPLIADSEPISVDS
;
A
#
# COMPACT_ATOMS: atom_id res chain seq x y z
N MET A 1 -7.66 -38.78 -14.22
CA MET A 1 -6.48 -38.06 -14.72
C MET A 1 -6.55 -36.65 -14.19
N THR A 2 -5.79 -36.36 -13.12
CA THR A 2 -5.56 -34.99 -12.63
C THR A 2 -4.79 -34.24 -13.70
N PRO A 3 -5.13 -32.99 -14.06
CA PRO A 3 -4.37 -32.27 -15.07
C PRO A 3 -2.93 -32.12 -14.60
N ILE A 4 -1.99 -32.58 -15.41
CA ILE A 4 -0.57 -32.25 -15.28
C ILE A 4 -0.49 -30.77 -15.63
N ILE A 5 -0.33 -29.91 -14.62
CA ILE A 5 0.00 -28.51 -14.83
C ILE A 5 1.41 -28.48 -15.43
N ASP A 6 1.48 -28.17 -16.73
CA ASP A 6 2.71 -27.84 -17.44
C ASP A 6 3.32 -26.58 -16.77
N PRO A 7 4.60 -26.59 -16.33
CA PRO A 7 5.23 -25.50 -15.60
C PRO A 7 5.55 -24.30 -16.49
N GLN A 8 4.50 -23.59 -16.92
CA GLN A 8 4.45 -22.19 -16.53
C GLN A 8 4.42 -22.18 -15.00
N SER A 9 5.60 -22.02 -14.38
CA SER A 9 5.87 -22.43 -12.99
C SER A 9 4.81 -21.92 -12.01
N ALA A 10 4.56 -22.63 -10.90
CA ALA A 10 3.65 -22.18 -9.85
C ALA A 10 3.91 -20.70 -9.46
N TRP A 11 5.18 -20.29 -9.51
CA TRP A 11 5.62 -18.91 -9.33
C TRP A 11 5.10 -17.91 -10.37
N GLN A 12 4.91 -18.28 -11.64
CA GLN A 12 4.27 -17.42 -12.63
C GLN A 12 2.81 -17.16 -12.27
N THR A 13 2.08 -18.20 -11.85
CA THR A 13 0.69 -18.03 -11.40
C THR A 13 0.64 -17.16 -10.15
N ILE A 14 1.48 -17.43 -9.15
CA ILE A 14 1.60 -16.60 -7.94
C ILE A 14 1.95 -15.15 -8.30
N ALA A 15 2.84 -14.91 -9.26
CA ALA A 15 3.21 -13.56 -9.70
C ALA A 15 2.01 -12.77 -10.28
N THR A 16 1.03 -13.44 -10.90
CA THR A 16 -0.19 -12.76 -11.37
C THR A 16 -1.02 -12.17 -10.22
N PHE A 17 -1.03 -12.83 -9.06
CA PHE A 17 -1.66 -12.33 -7.84
C PHE A 17 -0.77 -11.31 -7.14
N ALA A 18 0.53 -11.58 -7.00
CA ALA A 18 1.50 -10.70 -6.35
C ALA A 18 1.57 -9.32 -7.03
N HIS A 19 1.41 -9.26 -8.36
CA HIS A 19 1.32 -8.00 -9.11
C HIS A 19 0.11 -7.13 -8.69
N LYS A 20 -0.93 -7.72 -8.09
CA LYS A 20 -2.08 -7.00 -7.52
C LYS A 20 -1.86 -6.55 -6.08
N ALA A 21 -0.68 -6.73 -5.51
CA ALA A 21 -0.39 -6.22 -4.17
C ALA A 21 -0.51 -4.69 -4.12
N PRO A 22 -1.25 -4.13 -3.14
CA PRO A 22 -1.31 -2.68 -2.96
C PRO A 22 0.03 -2.16 -2.44
N SER A 23 0.38 -0.93 -2.82
CA SER A 23 1.52 -0.20 -2.28
C SER A 23 1.17 1.28 -2.16
N PRO A 24 1.78 2.04 -1.22
CA PRO A 24 1.67 3.49 -1.15
C PRO A 24 1.93 4.10 -2.53
N HIS A 25 1.08 5.05 -2.93
CA HIS A 25 1.12 5.66 -4.28
C HIS A 25 1.18 4.68 -5.46
N ASN A 26 0.85 3.41 -5.25
CA ASN A 26 0.99 2.35 -6.23
C ASN A 26 2.41 2.27 -6.85
N THR A 27 3.45 2.49 -6.02
CA THR A 27 4.84 2.49 -6.50
C THR A 27 5.34 1.11 -6.89
N GLN A 28 4.68 0.03 -6.44
CA GLN A 28 5.03 -1.37 -6.72
C GLN A 28 6.53 -1.65 -6.50
N PRO A 29 7.04 -1.51 -5.26
CA PRO A 29 8.48 -1.48 -5.01
C PRO A 29 9.14 -2.86 -4.97
N PHE A 30 8.39 -3.96 -5.07
CA PHE A 30 8.90 -5.31 -4.93
C PHE A 30 8.87 -6.09 -6.24
N ARG A 31 9.82 -7.01 -6.40
CA ARG A 31 9.89 -8.00 -7.48
C ARG A 31 10.14 -9.38 -6.90
N LEU A 32 9.69 -10.42 -7.61
CA LEU A 32 10.07 -11.80 -7.34
C LEU A 32 11.28 -12.15 -8.20
N ARG A 33 12.38 -12.56 -7.57
CA ARG A 33 13.55 -13.12 -8.25
C ARG A 33 13.53 -14.63 -8.10
N ILE A 34 13.45 -15.36 -9.21
CA ILE A 34 13.47 -16.82 -9.20
C ILE A 34 14.88 -17.29 -8.85
N VAL A 35 15.00 -18.09 -7.79
CA VAL A 35 16.23 -18.77 -7.40
C VAL A 35 16.25 -20.16 -8.03
N ASP A 36 15.16 -20.91 -7.84
CA ASP A 36 14.96 -22.24 -8.41
C ASP A 36 13.45 -22.55 -8.57
N ALA A 37 13.12 -23.82 -8.82
CA ALA A 37 11.74 -24.25 -9.05
C ALA A 37 10.80 -24.07 -7.84
N SER A 38 11.31 -24.13 -6.61
CA SER A 38 10.52 -23.99 -5.38
C SER A 38 10.82 -22.71 -4.61
N THR A 39 11.88 -21.99 -4.94
CA THR A 39 12.36 -20.84 -4.17
C THR A 39 12.41 -19.56 -5.01
N VAL A 40 11.89 -18.47 -4.44
CA VAL A 40 12.07 -17.10 -4.95
C VAL A 40 12.51 -16.18 -3.82
N GLU A 41 13.05 -15.04 -4.18
CA GLU A 41 13.31 -13.94 -3.27
C GLU A 41 12.34 -12.78 -3.54
N ILE A 42 11.84 -12.13 -2.49
CA ILE A 42 11.28 -10.78 -2.58
C ILE A 42 12.46 -9.82 -2.63
N VAL A 43 12.56 -9.05 -3.72
CA VAL A 43 13.57 -8.04 -3.93
C VAL A 43 12.94 -6.66 -3.87
N PHE A 44 13.38 -5.83 -2.94
CA PHE A 44 13.07 -4.41 -2.89
C PHE A 44 13.86 -3.66 -3.97
N VAL A 45 13.18 -2.74 -4.67
CA VAL A 45 13.76 -1.87 -5.70
C VAL A 45 13.74 -0.43 -5.18
N PRO A 46 14.83 0.10 -4.60
CA PRO A 46 14.80 1.37 -3.89
C PRO A 46 14.40 2.60 -4.72
N ARG A 47 14.67 2.59 -6.04
CA ARG A 47 14.17 3.60 -7.00
C ARG A 47 12.64 3.73 -7.03
N ARG A 48 11.92 2.68 -6.62
CA ARG A 48 10.46 2.65 -6.50
C ARG A 48 9.98 2.89 -5.05
N GLY A 49 10.90 3.11 -4.12
CA GLY A 49 10.62 3.50 -2.76
C GLY A 49 10.16 4.95 -2.64
N LEU A 50 9.60 5.29 -1.48
CA LEU A 50 9.23 6.65 -1.09
C LEU A 50 10.21 7.13 -0.02
N TRP A 51 11.41 7.54 -0.42
CA TRP A 51 12.49 7.85 0.52
C TRP A 51 12.29 9.20 1.23
N VAL A 52 11.44 10.09 0.69
CA VAL A 52 11.04 11.33 1.37
C VAL A 52 9.80 11.12 2.24
N ALA A 53 8.76 10.47 1.71
CA ALA A 53 7.52 10.22 2.43
C ALA A 53 7.62 9.10 3.48
N ASP A 54 8.55 8.16 3.29
CA ASP A 54 8.78 6.99 4.12
C ASP A 54 10.30 6.73 4.30
N PRO A 55 11.07 7.68 4.86
CA PRO A 55 12.53 7.58 4.98
C PRO A 55 12.96 6.40 5.86
N ALA A 56 12.09 6.02 6.80
CA ALA A 56 12.25 4.89 7.69
C ALA A 56 11.74 3.56 7.07
N ALA A 57 11.29 3.55 5.81
CA ALA A 57 10.77 2.37 5.12
C ALA A 57 9.64 1.64 5.88
N ARG A 58 8.87 2.32 6.73
CA ARG A 58 7.79 1.72 7.54
C ARG A 58 6.64 1.26 6.65
N PHE A 59 6.20 2.11 5.74
CA PHE A 59 5.16 1.73 4.77
C PHE A 59 5.69 0.71 3.77
N THR A 60 6.98 0.80 3.45
CA THR A 60 7.66 -0.13 2.55
C THR A 60 7.71 -1.54 3.16
N TRP A 61 8.09 -1.68 4.44
CA TRP A 61 8.05 -2.96 5.18
C TRP A 61 6.63 -3.52 5.33
N LEU A 62 5.65 -2.67 5.66
CA LEU A 62 4.24 -3.07 5.70
C LEU A 62 3.79 -3.64 4.34
N THR A 63 4.22 -3.00 3.25
CA THR A 63 3.94 -3.45 1.88
C THR A 63 4.64 -4.77 1.56
N ALA A 64 5.87 -5.00 2.05
CA ALA A 64 6.58 -6.27 1.89
C ALA A 64 5.81 -7.44 2.53
N GLY A 65 5.27 -7.22 3.73
CA GLY A 65 4.41 -8.19 4.42
C GLY A 65 3.14 -8.51 3.63
N ILE A 66 2.43 -7.49 3.14
CA ILE A 66 1.25 -7.69 2.29
C ILE A 66 1.59 -8.44 1.00
N PHE A 67 2.73 -8.12 0.38
CA PHE A 67 3.19 -8.79 -0.83
C PHE A 67 3.48 -10.28 -0.57
N ALA A 68 4.14 -10.61 0.53
CA ALA A 68 4.40 -12.00 0.94
C ALA A 68 3.10 -12.75 1.26
N GLU A 69 2.14 -12.13 1.93
CA GLU A 69 0.84 -12.74 2.26
C GLU A 69 0.02 -13.03 1.01
N ILE A 70 0.01 -12.13 0.03
CA ILE A 70 -0.63 -12.38 -1.27
C ILE A 70 0.02 -13.56 -1.99
N CYS A 71 1.35 -13.68 -1.93
CA CYS A 71 2.04 -14.86 -2.46
C CYS A 71 1.63 -16.14 -1.72
N SER A 72 1.45 -16.08 -0.39
CA SER A 72 1.01 -17.19 0.45
C SER A 72 -0.38 -17.69 0.07
N ILE A 73 -1.37 -16.78 0.01
CA ILE A 73 -2.75 -17.09 -0.39
C ILE A 73 -2.77 -17.71 -1.81
N ALA A 74 -2.01 -17.14 -2.74
CA ALA A 74 -1.90 -17.68 -4.10
C ALA A 74 -1.26 -19.08 -4.12
N ALA A 75 -0.19 -19.31 -3.34
CA ALA A 75 0.45 -20.61 -3.23
C ALA A 75 -0.50 -21.68 -2.64
N HIS A 76 -1.27 -21.33 -1.61
CA HIS A 76 -2.27 -22.22 -1.02
C HIS A 76 -3.33 -22.66 -2.04
N SER A 77 -3.79 -21.74 -2.90
CA SER A 77 -4.73 -22.07 -3.98
C SER A 77 -4.19 -23.08 -5.01
N LEU A 78 -2.87 -23.27 -5.05
CA LEU A 78 -2.16 -24.20 -5.92
C LEU A 78 -1.73 -25.50 -5.19
N GLY A 79 -2.11 -25.67 -3.91
CA GLY A 79 -1.73 -26.84 -3.11
C GLY A 79 -0.33 -26.78 -2.48
N TYR A 80 0.19 -25.57 -2.26
CA TYR A 80 1.47 -25.35 -1.59
C TYR A 80 1.30 -24.50 -0.33
N GLU A 81 1.97 -24.89 0.75
CA GLU A 81 2.28 -23.97 1.85
C GLU A 81 3.47 -23.09 1.45
N LEU A 82 3.49 -21.85 1.94
CA LEU A 82 4.58 -20.92 1.68
C LEU A 82 5.41 -20.65 2.94
N GLN A 83 6.61 -21.22 2.99
CA GLN A 83 7.58 -20.87 4.01
C GLN A 83 8.22 -19.52 3.66
N THR A 84 8.16 -18.56 4.57
CA THR A 84 8.70 -17.21 4.38
C THR A 84 9.78 -16.93 5.43
N ARG A 85 10.94 -16.44 4.99
CA ARG A 85 12.02 -15.97 5.86
C ARG A 85 12.40 -14.54 5.47
N PHE A 86 12.10 -13.57 6.33
CA PHE A 86 12.49 -12.18 6.12
C PHE A 86 13.95 -11.93 6.51
N ASP A 87 14.62 -11.05 5.76
CA ASP A 87 15.88 -10.40 6.12
C ASP A 87 15.56 -8.96 6.52
N HIS A 88 15.59 -8.68 7.83
CA HIS A 88 15.23 -7.38 8.39
C HIS A 88 16.37 -6.36 8.35
N THR A 89 17.41 -6.57 7.52
CA THR A 89 18.43 -5.55 7.25
C THR A 89 17.73 -4.24 6.82
N PRO A 90 18.06 -3.08 7.43
CA PRO A 90 17.39 -1.83 7.12
C PRO A 90 17.40 -1.49 5.62
N MET A 91 16.24 -1.09 5.11
CA MET A 91 16.16 -0.55 3.75
C MET A 91 16.82 0.84 3.69
N TYR A 92 17.30 1.22 2.50
CA TYR A 92 18.04 2.48 2.31
C TYR A 92 19.30 2.58 3.18
N THR A 93 19.95 1.45 3.48
CA THR A 93 21.21 1.43 4.24
C THR A 93 22.22 2.41 3.64
N ASN A 94 22.79 3.29 4.46
CA ASN A 94 23.71 4.36 4.05
C ASN A 94 23.14 5.32 2.99
N GLY A 95 21.82 5.45 2.89
CA GLY A 95 21.15 6.29 1.88
C GLY A 95 21.20 5.73 0.47
N ASP A 96 21.45 4.42 0.29
CA ASP A 96 21.43 3.78 -1.02
C ASP A 96 19.99 3.72 -1.58
N LEU A 97 19.74 4.51 -2.62
CA LEU A 97 18.45 4.59 -3.31
C LEU A 97 18.41 3.81 -4.62
N GLU A 98 19.45 3.02 -4.91
CA GLU A 98 19.66 2.41 -6.23
C GLU A 98 19.81 0.90 -6.21
N THR A 99 20.52 0.35 -5.24
CA THR A 99 20.87 -1.07 -5.22
C THR A 99 19.69 -1.94 -4.76
N PRO A 100 19.21 -2.89 -5.58
CA PRO A 100 18.16 -3.80 -5.15
C PRO A 100 18.59 -4.65 -3.94
N GLN A 101 17.69 -4.82 -2.99
CA GLN A 101 17.93 -5.53 -1.74
C GLN A 101 17.00 -6.75 -1.64
N THR A 102 17.55 -7.94 -1.33
CA THR A 102 16.71 -9.08 -0.93
C THR A 102 16.11 -8.80 0.45
N VAL A 103 14.79 -8.90 0.58
CA VAL A 103 14.09 -8.64 1.86
C VAL A 103 13.42 -9.89 2.42
N ALA A 104 13.18 -10.91 1.60
CA ALA A 104 12.70 -12.20 2.04
C ALA A 104 13.04 -13.32 1.05
N GLU A 105 13.13 -14.53 1.56
CA GLU A 105 13.12 -15.77 0.80
C GLU A 105 11.77 -16.46 0.99
N LEU A 106 11.17 -16.90 -0.11
CA LEU A 106 9.89 -17.62 -0.14
C LEU A 106 10.10 -19.00 -0.75
N ARG A 107 9.66 -20.05 -0.05
CA ARG A 107 9.83 -21.44 -0.47
C ARG A 107 8.51 -22.18 -0.48
N LEU A 108 8.16 -22.75 -1.63
CA LEU A 108 6.99 -23.60 -1.81
C LEU A 108 7.24 -24.97 -1.17
N ILE A 109 6.33 -25.37 -0.29
CA ILE A 109 6.28 -26.68 0.32
C ILE A 109 4.98 -27.35 -0.14
N LYS A 110 5.08 -28.47 -0.86
CA LYS A 110 3.90 -29.20 -1.28
C LYS A 110 3.13 -29.68 -0.05
N THR A 111 1.82 -29.45 -0.01
CA THR A 111 0.96 -29.92 1.06
C THR A 111 -0.18 -30.75 0.49
N ASP A 112 -0.47 -31.88 1.13
CA ASP A 112 -1.61 -32.73 0.79
C ASP A 112 -2.86 -32.35 1.60
N LYS A 113 -2.72 -31.37 2.52
CA LYS A 113 -3.82 -30.84 3.31
C LYS A 113 -4.44 -29.67 2.57
N GLN A 114 -5.77 -29.63 2.56
CA GLN A 114 -6.48 -28.43 2.12
C GLN A 114 -6.17 -27.31 3.13
N VAL A 115 -5.44 -26.29 2.68
CA VAL A 115 -5.29 -25.07 3.46
C VAL A 115 -6.58 -24.26 3.30
N THR A 116 -7.36 -24.17 4.37
CA THR A 116 -8.56 -23.32 4.39
C THR A 116 -8.11 -21.87 4.53
N ASP A 117 -7.87 -21.24 3.38
CA ASP A 117 -7.49 -19.84 3.26
C ASP A 117 -8.56 -19.04 2.50
N ILE A 118 -8.35 -17.74 2.37
CA ILE A 118 -9.15 -16.82 1.56
C ILE A 118 -9.11 -17.27 0.08
N ASP A 119 -10.24 -17.18 -0.62
CA ASP A 119 -10.28 -17.36 -2.07
C ASP A 119 -9.31 -16.38 -2.76
N ALA A 120 -8.23 -16.91 -3.34
CA ALA A 120 -7.22 -16.12 -4.05
C ALA A 120 -7.83 -15.23 -5.15
N GLY A 121 -8.96 -15.64 -5.75
CA GLY A 121 -9.70 -14.84 -6.72
C GLY A 121 -10.17 -13.48 -6.18
N LEU A 122 -10.30 -13.32 -4.86
CA LEU A 122 -10.62 -12.03 -4.24
C LEU A 122 -9.49 -11.01 -4.37
N ILE A 123 -8.23 -11.44 -4.42
CA ILE A 123 -7.07 -10.55 -4.65
C ILE A 123 -7.21 -9.83 -5.98
N LEU A 124 -7.72 -10.51 -7.01
CA LEU A 124 -7.91 -9.95 -8.35
C LEU A 124 -9.10 -8.97 -8.43
N LYS A 125 -10.07 -9.09 -7.52
CA LYS A 125 -11.25 -8.22 -7.44
C LYS A 125 -11.05 -7.02 -6.51
N ARG A 126 -10.13 -7.13 -5.55
CA ARG A 126 -9.81 -6.10 -4.56
C ARG A 126 -9.31 -4.84 -5.25
N HIS A 127 -9.81 -3.69 -4.80
CA HIS A 127 -9.35 -2.38 -5.24
C HIS A 127 -9.49 -1.36 -4.10
N THR A 128 -8.72 -0.29 -4.15
CA THR A 128 -8.88 0.85 -3.24
C THR A 128 -9.87 1.83 -3.88
N SER A 129 -11.11 1.84 -3.40
CA SER A 129 -12.09 2.84 -3.81
C SER A 129 -11.82 4.19 -3.13
N ARG A 130 -11.89 5.26 -3.91
CA ARG A 130 -11.87 6.66 -3.44
C ARG A 130 -13.15 7.41 -3.82
N LEU A 131 -14.17 6.67 -4.25
CA LEU A 131 -15.48 7.23 -4.54
C LEU A 131 -16.16 7.65 -3.22
N PRO A 132 -17.02 8.68 -3.24
CA PRO A 132 -17.86 8.98 -2.09
C PRO A 132 -18.65 7.75 -1.64
N TYR A 133 -18.75 7.59 -0.33
CA TYR A 133 -19.56 6.55 0.30
C TYR A 133 -21.03 7.01 0.40
N ASP A 134 -21.93 6.10 0.73
CA ASP A 134 -23.39 6.32 0.76
C ASP A 134 -23.95 6.73 2.15
N GLY A 135 -23.10 6.81 3.16
CA GLY A 135 -23.46 7.10 4.55
C GLY A 135 -23.83 5.86 5.36
N THR A 136 -23.91 4.68 4.74
CA THR A 136 -24.29 3.45 5.42
C THR A 136 -23.14 2.96 6.30
N ALA A 137 -23.44 2.75 7.59
CA ALA A 137 -22.46 2.17 8.51
C ALA A 137 -22.14 0.72 8.13
N CYS A 138 -20.89 0.29 8.36
CA CYS A 138 -20.48 -1.08 8.14
C CYS A 138 -21.29 -2.04 9.04
N PRO A 139 -21.87 -3.14 8.50
CA PRO A 139 -22.66 -4.06 9.30
C PRO A 139 -21.90 -4.63 10.51
N PRO A 140 -22.53 -4.74 11.70
CA PRO A 140 -21.85 -5.23 12.91
C PRO A 140 -21.22 -6.62 12.77
N ALA A 141 -21.81 -7.51 11.97
CA ALA A 141 -21.28 -8.84 11.71
C ALA A 141 -19.91 -8.78 11.01
N ILE A 142 -19.77 -7.91 9.99
CA ILE A 142 -18.51 -7.70 9.27
C ILE A 142 -17.45 -7.10 10.21
N ILE A 143 -17.85 -6.14 11.06
CA ILE A 143 -16.94 -5.57 12.06
C ILE A 143 -16.46 -6.65 13.04
N ALA A 144 -17.33 -7.57 13.46
CA ALA A 144 -16.97 -8.68 14.34
C ALA A 144 -15.98 -9.65 13.68
N GLU A 145 -16.17 -9.98 12.40
CA GLU A 145 -15.24 -10.79 11.62
C GLU A 145 -13.85 -10.12 11.52
N LEU A 146 -13.79 -8.84 11.17
CA LEU A 146 -12.53 -8.08 11.10
C LEU A 146 -11.81 -8.01 12.45
N LYS A 147 -12.57 -7.87 13.54
CA LYS A 147 -12.03 -7.89 14.92
C LYS A 147 -11.46 -9.25 15.29
N ALA A 148 -12.18 -10.32 14.99
CA ALA A 148 -11.73 -11.67 15.27
C ALA A 148 -10.45 -11.99 14.49
N GLU A 149 -10.37 -11.58 13.23
CA GLU A 149 -9.20 -11.82 12.39
C GLU A 149 -7.99 -11.00 12.85
N ALA A 150 -8.17 -9.73 13.18
CA ALA A 150 -7.10 -8.92 13.79
C ALA A 150 -6.61 -9.55 15.10
N ALA A 151 -7.53 -9.95 15.99
CA ALA A 151 -7.19 -10.57 17.27
C ALA A 151 -6.44 -11.90 17.10
N ARG A 152 -6.83 -12.73 16.12
CA ARG A 152 -6.14 -13.98 15.76
C ARG A 152 -4.67 -13.75 15.45
N LEU A 153 -4.32 -12.59 14.91
CA LEU A 153 -2.98 -12.19 14.53
C LEU A 153 -2.30 -11.27 15.55
N GLY A 154 -2.86 -11.11 16.76
CA GLY A 154 -2.26 -10.25 17.80
C GLY A 154 -2.45 -8.75 17.59
N HIS A 155 -3.42 -8.37 16.74
CA HIS A 155 -3.81 -7.00 16.48
C HIS A 155 -5.16 -6.65 17.10
N SER A 156 -5.45 -5.36 17.22
CA SER A 156 -6.77 -4.85 17.51
C SER A 156 -7.34 -4.11 16.29
N PHE A 157 -8.64 -4.27 16.09
CA PHE A 157 -9.40 -3.52 15.09
C PHE A 157 -10.54 -2.78 15.79
N GLU A 158 -10.51 -1.46 15.72
CA GLU A 158 -11.54 -0.59 16.28
C GLU A 158 -12.30 0.12 15.17
N THR A 159 -13.55 0.50 15.45
CA THR A 159 -14.38 1.22 14.48
C THR A 159 -15.02 2.44 15.12
N ARG A 160 -15.13 3.52 14.35
CA ARG A 160 -15.83 4.75 14.72
C ARG A 160 -16.87 5.08 13.67
N ASN A 161 -18.09 5.35 14.10
CA ASN A 161 -19.20 5.76 13.25
C ASN A 161 -19.85 7.07 13.71
N ASP A 162 -19.32 7.70 14.76
CA ASP A 162 -19.80 8.98 15.24
C ASP A 162 -19.35 10.12 14.33
N SER A 163 -20.28 11.03 14.05
CA SER A 163 -20.07 12.10 13.07
C SER A 163 -18.97 13.08 13.46
N GLU A 164 -18.68 13.24 14.75
CA GLU A 164 -17.64 14.14 15.25
C GLU A 164 -16.25 13.58 14.91
N THR A 165 -15.98 12.32 15.27
CA THR A 165 -14.72 11.64 14.92
C THR A 165 -14.53 11.56 13.41
N ILE A 166 -15.59 11.27 12.65
CA ILE A 166 -15.50 11.24 11.18
C ILE A 166 -15.09 12.61 10.63
N LYS A 167 -15.75 13.70 11.06
CA LYS A 167 -15.39 15.06 10.64
C LYS A 167 -13.95 15.41 11.04
N TRP A 168 -13.54 15.02 12.24
CA TRP A 168 -12.18 15.25 12.73
C TRP A 168 -11.13 14.51 11.88
N VAL A 169 -11.34 13.24 11.54
CA VAL A 169 -10.42 12.48 10.67
C VAL A 169 -10.35 13.08 9.26
N VAL A 170 -11.49 13.50 8.70
CA VAL A 170 -11.52 14.18 7.39
C VAL A 170 -10.73 15.49 7.44
N GLU A 171 -10.87 16.25 8.53
CA GLU A 171 -10.12 17.49 8.73
C GLU A 171 -8.61 17.24 8.88
N LEU A 172 -8.20 16.21 9.62
CA LEU A 172 -6.80 15.79 9.68
C LEU A 172 -6.26 15.40 8.31
N ASN A 173 -7.03 14.67 7.51
CA ASN A 173 -6.60 14.31 6.15
C ASN A 173 -6.43 15.55 5.25
N LYS A 174 -7.32 16.55 5.37
CA LYS A 174 -7.15 17.84 4.68
C LYS A 174 -5.88 18.57 5.11
N GLN A 175 -5.59 18.59 6.40
CA GLN A 175 -4.38 19.23 6.92
C GLN A 175 -3.12 18.54 6.42
N ALA A 176 -3.10 17.20 6.42
CA ALA A 176 -2.01 16.41 5.86
C ALA A 176 -1.78 16.71 4.37
N LEU A 177 -2.85 16.77 3.56
CA LEU A 177 -2.73 17.14 2.14
C LEU A 177 -2.00 18.48 1.94
N PHE A 178 -2.34 19.50 2.72
CA PHE A 178 -1.67 20.80 2.57
C PHE A 178 -0.27 20.82 3.15
N HIS A 179 -0.02 20.08 4.22
CA HIS A 179 1.34 19.87 4.72
C HIS A 179 2.24 19.28 3.62
N ASP A 180 1.75 18.24 2.93
CA ASP A 180 2.48 17.59 1.84
C ASP A 180 2.73 18.52 0.64
N LEU A 181 1.81 19.47 0.37
CA LEU A 181 1.97 20.45 -0.71
C LEU A 181 2.94 21.58 -0.37
N ASP A 182 3.00 21.97 0.89
CA ASP A 182 3.89 23.01 1.39
C ASP A 182 5.34 22.50 1.51
N ASP A 183 5.57 21.19 1.56
CA ASP A 183 6.91 20.56 1.52
C ASP A 183 7.37 20.30 0.06
N ASP A 184 8.40 21.03 -0.38
CA ASP A 184 8.94 20.92 -1.74
C ASP A 184 9.54 19.55 -2.07
N ARG A 185 10.21 18.89 -1.11
CA ARG A 185 10.86 17.60 -1.32
C ARG A 185 9.81 16.50 -1.44
N LEU A 186 8.86 16.48 -0.50
CA LEU A 186 7.78 15.51 -0.48
C LEU A 186 6.92 15.65 -1.73
N ARG A 187 6.47 16.87 -2.04
CA ARG A 187 5.70 17.14 -3.27
C ARG A 187 6.42 16.67 -4.53
N THR A 188 7.73 16.92 -4.63
CA THR A 188 8.52 16.49 -5.79
C THR A 188 8.57 14.97 -5.91
N GLU A 189 8.69 14.24 -4.80
CA GLU A 189 8.57 12.78 -4.79
C GLU A 189 7.17 12.32 -5.21
N LEU A 190 6.11 12.88 -4.62
CA LEU A 190 4.73 12.48 -4.90
C LEU A 190 4.34 12.71 -6.37
N VAL A 191 4.79 13.80 -6.99
CA VAL A 191 4.54 14.10 -8.41
C VAL A 191 5.04 13.00 -9.33
N LYS A 192 6.16 12.33 -9.00
CA LYS A 192 6.68 11.20 -9.79
C LYS A 192 5.71 10.02 -9.85
N TRP A 193 4.81 9.92 -8.88
CA TRP A 193 3.82 8.86 -8.74
C TRP A 193 2.40 9.29 -9.09
N LEU A 194 2.21 10.48 -9.67
CA LEU A 194 0.92 10.91 -10.21
C LEU A 194 0.85 10.69 -11.72
N ARG A 195 -0.30 10.19 -12.20
CA ARG A 195 -0.60 10.07 -13.63
C ARG A 195 -1.72 11.08 -13.93
N PHE A 196 -1.39 12.14 -14.65
CA PHE A 196 -2.29 13.26 -14.89
C PHE A 196 -3.24 12.99 -16.05
N ASP A 197 -2.89 12.10 -16.97
CA ASP A 197 -3.76 11.68 -18.07
C ASP A 197 -3.79 10.15 -18.26
N ALA A 198 -4.76 9.69 -19.07
CA ALA A 198 -4.99 8.27 -19.31
C ALA A 198 -3.82 7.59 -20.04
N ARG A 199 -3.07 8.34 -20.86
CA ARG A 199 -1.92 7.78 -21.58
C ARG A 199 -0.78 7.47 -20.63
N GLU A 200 -0.50 8.37 -19.66
CA GLU A 200 0.48 8.11 -18.60
C GLU A 200 0.08 6.88 -17.75
N GLU A 201 -1.20 6.74 -17.42
CA GLU A 201 -1.75 5.59 -16.69
C GLU A 201 -1.53 4.28 -17.46
N ASP A 202 -1.91 4.22 -18.73
CA ASP A 202 -1.81 3.02 -19.56
C ASP A 202 -0.36 2.60 -19.84
N LEU A 203 0.55 3.58 -20.02
CA LEU A 203 1.94 3.30 -20.36
C LEU A 203 2.78 2.87 -19.15
N LEU A 204 2.58 3.51 -17.99
CA LEU A 204 3.41 3.28 -16.81
C LEU A 204 2.87 2.18 -15.90
N ASN A 205 1.54 1.97 -15.91
CA ASN A 205 0.84 0.94 -15.13
C ASN A 205 1.24 0.95 -13.64
N ASP A 206 1.48 2.15 -13.11
CA ASP A 206 1.84 2.44 -11.73
C ASP A 206 1.37 3.84 -11.33
N GLY A 207 1.62 4.26 -10.10
CA GLY A 207 1.19 5.58 -9.65
C GLY A 207 -0.31 5.68 -9.40
N LEU A 208 -0.74 6.84 -8.93
CA LEU A 208 -2.14 7.21 -8.77
C LEU A 208 -2.57 8.06 -9.97
N SER A 209 -3.55 7.59 -10.73
CA SER A 209 -4.14 8.35 -11.82
C SER A 209 -5.14 9.39 -11.34
N ALA A 210 -5.29 10.47 -12.09
CA ALA A 210 -6.35 11.45 -11.86
C ALA A 210 -7.73 10.77 -11.81
N ARG A 211 -7.94 9.75 -12.65
CA ARG A 211 -9.13 8.89 -12.63
C ARG A 211 -9.31 8.18 -11.29
N CYS A 212 -8.29 7.49 -10.77
CA CYS A 212 -8.41 6.79 -9.49
C CYS A 212 -8.56 7.73 -8.29
N LEU A 213 -8.07 8.96 -8.41
CA LEU A 213 -8.24 10.04 -7.44
C LEU A 213 -9.58 10.78 -7.59
N THR A 214 -10.41 10.41 -8.59
CA THR A 214 -11.69 11.07 -8.89
C THR A 214 -11.53 12.58 -9.16
N PHE A 215 -10.42 12.96 -9.77
CA PHE A 215 -10.03 14.36 -9.99
C PHE A 215 -9.80 14.65 -11.47
N ASN A 216 -10.03 15.89 -11.89
CA ASN A 216 -9.70 16.31 -13.25
C ASN A 216 -8.17 16.35 -13.42
N GLY A 217 -7.64 15.71 -14.47
CA GLY A 217 -6.20 15.60 -14.70
C GLY A 217 -5.45 16.92 -14.82
N THR A 218 -6.01 17.89 -15.55
CA THR A 218 -5.41 19.23 -15.72
C THR A 218 -5.39 19.99 -14.39
N LEU A 219 -6.48 19.90 -13.63
CA LEU A 219 -6.54 20.50 -12.30
C LEU A 219 -5.56 19.82 -11.33
N LEU A 220 -5.45 18.48 -11.37
CA LEU A 220 -4.48 17.74 -10.55
C LEU A 220 -3.05 18.20 -10.86
N ARG A 221 -2.72 18.32 -12.15
CA ARG A 221 -1.42 18.82 -12.61
C ARG A 221 -1.16 20.23 -12.09
N SER A 222 -2.13 21.13 -12.21
CA SER A 222 -2.01 22.49 -11.68
C SER A 222 -1.83 22.47 -10.17
N PHE A 223 -2.58 21.63 -9.45
CA PHE A 223 -2.54 21.53 -8.01
C PHE A 223 -1.15 21.24 -7.46
N PHE A 224 -0.45 20.28 -8.07
CA PHE A 224 0.89 19.89 -7.65
C PHE A 224 2.01 20.74 -8.27
N LEU A 225 1.90 21.16 -9.54
CA LEU A 225 2.98 21.90 -10.21
C LEU A 225 2.91 23.42 -10.00
N GLN A 226 1.74 23.95 -9.67
CA GLN A 226 1.51 25.37 -9.35
C GLN A 226 1.06 25.52 -7.89
N HIS A 227 1.56 24.65 -7.00
CA HIS A 227 1.13 24.53 -5.60
C HIS A 227 1.06 25.87 -4.84
N ARG A 228 1.99 26.82 -5.09
CA ARG A 228 2.01 28.15 -4.46
C ARG A 228 0.71 28.93 -4.67
N PHE A 229 0.06 28.75 -5.81
CA PHE A 229 -1.26 29.34 -6.07
C PHE A 229 -2.34 28.70 -5.19
N TRP A 230 -2.32 27.37 -5.11
CA TRP A 230 -3.32 26.57 -4.41
C TRP A 230 -3.19 26.60 -2.89
N THR A 231 -2.02 26.93 -2.36
CA THR A 231 -1.76 27.06 -0.92
C THR A 231 -1.95 28.48 -0.37
N MET A 232 -2.29 29.46 -1.22
CA MET A 232 -2.65 30.82 -0.76
C MET A 232 -3.84 30.77 0.21
N PRO A 233 -3.90 31.59 1.28
CA PRO A 233 -4.88 31.44 2.37
C PRO A 233 -6.36 31.34 1.91
N GLY A 234 -6.78 32.21 0.97
CA GLY A 234 -8.16 32.19 0.44
C GLY A 234 -8.45 31.01 -0.49
N VAL A 235 -7.47 30.58 -1.28
CA VAL A 235 -7.59 29.45 -2.22
C VAL A 235 -7.56 28.13 -1.45
N ARG A 236 -6.69 28.01 -0.44
CA ARG A 236 -6.54 26.85 0.45
C ARG A 236 -7.86 26.47 1.11
N HIS A 237 -8.62 27.45 1.61
CA HIS A 237 -9.92 27.18 2.22
C HIS A 237 -10.93 26.60 1.20
N LEU A 238 -10.99 27.18 -0.01
CA LEU A 238 -11.89 26.69 -1.07
C LEU A 238 -11.50 25.28 -1.53
N VAL A 239 -10.21 25.03 -1.77
CA VAL A 239 -9.68 23.70 -2.10
C VAL A 239 -10.01 22.71 -1.00
N GLY A 240 -9.77 23.06 0.26
CA GLY A 240 -10.04 22.18 1.39
C GLY A 240 -11.52 21.82 1.47
N ALA A 241 -12.43 22.76 1.16
CA ALA A 241 -13.85 22.48 1.10
C ALA A 241 -14.19 21.50 -0.04
N VAL A 242 -13.67 21.72 -1.25
CA VAL A 242 -13.88 20.85 -2.42
C VAL A 242 -13.29 19.45 -2.18
N TYR A 243 -12.06 19.36 -1.68
CA TYR A 243 -11.42 18.09 -1.33
C TYR A 243 -12.19 17.35 -0.22
N GLY A 244 -12.69 18.05 0.80
CA GLY A 244 -13.58 17.45 1.79
C GLY A 244 -14.86 16.85 1.19
N THR A 245 -15.32 17.34 0.03
CA THR A 245 -16.50 16.76 -0.63
C THR A 245 -16.26 15.41 -1.29
N THR A 246 -15.00 15.05 -1.58
CA THR A 246 -14.68 13.72 -2.13
C THR A 246 -14.78 12.62 -1.07
N MET A 247 -14.64 12.98 0.21
CA MET A 247 -14.75 12.09 1.37
C MET A 247 -16.15 12.08 2.02
N LYS A 248 -17.19 12.37 1.24
CA LYS A 248 -18.58 12.35 1.73
C LYS A 248 -19.08 10.93 1.99
N GLY A 249 -20.06 10.85 2.88
CA GLY A 249 -20.83 9.65 3.18
C GLY A 249 -20.06 8.56 3.92
N ILE A 250 -18.94 8.87 4.56
CA ILE A 250 -18.23 7.89 5.40
C ILE A 250 -19.18 7.45 6.53
N GLY A 251 -19.61 6.19 6.49
CA GLY A 251 -20.48 5.60 7.53
C GLY A 251 -19.68 4.93 8.65
N THR A 252 -18.44 4.52 8.41
CA THR A 252 -17.57 3.88 9.41
C THR A 252 -16.09 4.08 9.05
N ILE A 253 -15.28 4.40 10.06
CA ILE A 253 -13.82 4.42 9.99
C ILE A 253 -13.30 3.21 10.76
N GLY A 254 -12.42 2.43 10.14
CA GLY A 254 -11.69 1.33 10.79
C GLY A 254 -10.29 1.77 11.20
N LEU A 255 -9.85 1.34 12.39
CA LEU A 255 -8.55 1.62 12.96
C LEU A 255 -7.90 0.28 13.31
N HIS A 256 -6.84 -0.08 12.61
CA HIS A 256 -6.06 -1.29 12.87
C HIS A 256 -4.79 -0.94 13.65
N ARG A 257 -4.51 -1.67 14.72
CA ARG A 257 -3.35 -1.44 15.60
C ARG A 257 -2.72 -2.76 16.00
N HIS A 258 -1.41 -2.82 16.12
CA HIS A 258 -0.76 -3.95 16.80
C HIS A 258 -0.85 -3.75 18.31
N ILE A 259 -1.04 -4.85 19.06
CA ILE A 259 -1.27 -4.78 20.51
C ILE A 259 0.03 -4.43 21.28
N SER A 260 1.21 -4.68 20.69
CA SER A 260 2.48 -4.11 21.16
C SER A 260 3.00 -3.03 20.20
N ALA A 261 3.41 -1.88 20.70
CA ALA A 261 3.93 -0.78 19.88
C ALA A 261 5.39 -0.99 19.41
N ASP A 262 5.95 -2.19 19.61
CA ASP A 262 7.39 -2.43 19.62
C ASP A 262 8.00 -2.83 18.27
N TRP A 263 7.34 -2.54 17.14
CA TRP A 263 7.95 -2.75 15.81
C TRP A 263 8.71 -1.52 15.29
N ILE A 264 8.53 -0.35 15.92
CA ILE A 264 9.25 0.89 15.61
C ILE A 264 10.72 0.94 16.11
N PRO A 265 11.15 0.26 17.19
CA PRO A 265 12.54 0.33 17.64
C PRO A 265 13.55 -0.25 16.64
N LEU A 266 13.15 -1.17 15.75
CA LEU A 266 14.07 -1.80 14.77
C LEU A 266 14.45 -0.90 13.58
N ILE A 267 13.84 0.27 13.48
CA ILE A 267 14.02 1.22 12.37
C ILE A 267 14.47 2.59 12.90
N ALA A 268 14.32 2.86 14.20
CA ALA A 268 14.51 4.18 14.78
C ALA A 268 15.99 4.61 14.96
N ASP A 269 16.95 3.72 14.72
CA ASP A 269 18.39 4.04 14.86
C ASP A 269 19.04 4.60 13.57
N SER A 270 18.29 4.76 12.47
CA SER A 270 18.79 5.53 11.32
C SER A 270 18.58 7.03 11.57
N GLU A 271 19.65 7.75 11.89
CA GLU A 271 19.64 9.22 11.87
C GLU A 271 19.03 9.72 10.55
N PRO A 272 18.23 10.80 10.57
CA PRO A 272 17.73 11.40 9.34
C PRO A 272 18.93 11.76 8.46
N ILE A 273 18.97 11.18 7.25
CA ILE A 273 20.01 11.47 6.27
C ILE A 273 20.00 12.97 6.00
N SER A 274 20.99 13.68 6.55
CA SER A 274 21.32 15.04 6.16
C SER A 274 21.93 14.97 4.76
N VAL A 275 21.13 15.27 3.74
CA VAL A 275 21.68 15.60 2.42
C VAL A 275 21.92 17.09 2.43
N ASP A 276 23.15 17.51 2.76
CA ASP A 276 23.59 18.88 2.49
C ASP A 276 23.65 19.10 0.97
N SER A 277 22.90 20.13 0.54
CA SER A 277 22.90 20.90 -0.73
C SER A 277 23.24 20.19 -2.05
#